data_AF-A0A382S8M8-F1
#
_entry.id   AF-A0A382S8M8-F1
#
_cell.length_a   1.000
_cell.length_b   1.000
_cell.length_c   1.000
_cell.angle_alpha   90.00
_cell.angle_beta   90.00
_cell.angle_gamma   90.00
#
_symmetry.space_group_name_H-M   'P 1'
#
loop_
_entity.id
_entity.type
_entity.pdbx_description
1 polymer ?
#
loop_
_entity_poly.entity_id
_entity_poly.type
_entity_poly.pdbx_seq_one_letter_code
_entity_poly.pdbx_strand_id
1 'polypeptide(L)' 'MKILNILLKVIIITLIISSYTIAQSKINVNHLLDYGGLKFMPNSDKPFNGKVFELYDNGRKHWEKRYIKG' A
#
# COMPACT_ATOMS: atom_id res chain seq x y z
N MET A 1 32.79 18.23 0.49
CA MET A 1 31.71 18.17 1.50
C MET A 1 30.35 18.67 1.00
N LYS A 2 30.23 19.83 0.31
CA LYS A 2 28.94 20.34 -0.22
C LYS A 2 28.16 19.33 -1.09
N ILE A 3 28.82 18.68 -2.04
CA ILE A 3 28.19 17.71 -2.96
C ILE A 3 27.64 16.49 -2.21
N LEU A 4 28.39 15.95 -1.24
CA LEU A 4 27.95 14.81 -0.43
C LEU A 4 26.71 15.14 0.40
N ASN A 5 26.64 16.35 0.97
CA ASN A 5 25.47 16.81 1.72
C ASN A 5 24.24 17.03 0.83
N ILE A 6 24.44 17.47 -0.42
CA ILE A 6 23.37 17.58 -1.41
C ILE A 6 22.85 16.19 -1.79
N LEU A 7 23.75 15.24 -2.07
CA LEU A 7 23.39 13.86 -2.40
C LEU A 7 22.59 13.20 -1.27
N LEU A 8 23.03 13.36 -0.02
CA LEU A 8 22.32 12.83 1.14
C LEU A 8 20.90 13.41 1.26
N LYS A 9 20.74 14.73 1.04
CA LYS A 9 19.41 15.37 1.03
C LYS A 9 18.50 14.83 -0.07
N VAL A 10 19.04 14.62 -1.27
CA VAL A 10 18.27 14.03 -2.38
C VAL A 10 17.78 12.62 -2.03
N ILE A 11 18.65 11.79 -1.45
CA ILE A 11 18.28 10.43 -1.01
C ILE A 11 17.17 10.45 0.05
N ILE A 12 17.27 11.36 1.04
CA ILE A 12 16.24 11.48 2.08
C ILE A 12 14.90 11.92 1.46
N ILE A 13 14.92 12.90 0.55
CA ILE A 13 13.71 13.38 -0.13
C ILE A 13 13.06 12.26 -0.95
N THR A 14 13.83 11.47 -1.69
CA THR A 14 13.28 10.35 -2.47
C THR A 14 12.70 9.24 -1.59
N LEU A 15 13.32 8.94 -0.43
CA LEU A 15 12.78 8.04 0.59
C LEU A 15 11.43 8.53 1.14
N ILE A 16 11.34 9.82 1.46
CA ILE A 16 10.09 10.42 1.94
C ILE A 16 9.00 10.31 0.86
N ILE A 17 9.27 10.76 -0.37
CA ILE A 17 8.27 10.73 -1.46
C ILE A 17 7.80 9.29 -1.75
N SER A 18 8.71 8.31 -1.80
CA SER A 18 8.37 6.91 -2.07
C SER A 18 7.47 6.29 -1.00
N SER A 19 7.63 6.65 0.28
CA SER A 19 6.72 6.20 1.34
C SER A 19 5.26 6.67 1.11
N TYR A 20 5.06 7.90 0.59
CA TYR A 20 3.73 8.45 0.33
C TYR A 20 3.04 7.82 -0.88
N THR A 21 3.79 7.39 -1.90
CA THR A 21 3.20 6.75 -3.09
C THR A 21 2.76 5.32 -2.80
N ILE A 22 3.54 4.58 -2.02
CA ILE A 22 3.19 3.21 -1.58
C ILE A 22 1.91 3.22 -0.74
N ALA A 23 1.76 4.19 0.18
CA ALA A 23 0.56 4.34 1.02
C ALA A 23 -0.73 4.64 0.22
N GLN A 24 -0.63 5.10 -1.02
CA GLN A 24 -1.78 5.40 -1.88
C GLN A 24 -2.13 4.27 -2.86
N SER A 25 -1.27 3.27 -3.00
CA SER A 25 -1.51 2.12 -3.88
C SER A 25 -2.76 1.35 -3.42
N LYS A 26 -3.58 0.91 -4.38
CA LYS A 26 -4.77 0.10 -4.13
C LYS A 26 -4.39 -1.37 -4.32
N ILE A 27 -4.90 -2.27 -3.47
CA ILE A 27 -4.66 -3.72 -3.60
C ILE A 27 -5.92 -4.46 -4.00
N ASN A 28 -5.79 -5.52 -4.79
CA ASN A 28 -6.92 -6.42 -5.04
C ASN A 28 -7.25 -7.16 -3.73
N VAL A 29 -8.50 -7.10 -3.28
CA VAL A 29 -8.95 -7.73 -2.03
C VAL A 29 -8.68 -9.23 -2.01
N ASN A 30 -8.66 -9.88 -3.18
CA ASN A 30 -8.41 -11.31 -3.34
C ASN A 30 -6.94 -11.69 -3.05
N HIS A 31 -6.04 -10.71 -2.93
CA HIS A 31 -4.63 -10.94 -2.56
C HIS A 31 -4.38 -10.76 -1.04
N LEU A 32 -5.40 -10.43 -0.26
CA LEU A 32 -5.30 -10.29 1.19
C LEU A 32 -5.65 -11.61 1.87
N LEU A 33 -4.89 -11.96 2.90
CA LEU A 33 -5.17 -13.11 3.77
C LEU A 33 -6.29 -12.75 4.75
N ASP A 34 -7.18 -13.70 5.07
CA ASP A 34 -8.27 -13.52 6.02
C ASP A 34 -8.00 -14.30 7.31
N TYR A 35 -8.02 -13.61 8.44
CA TYR A 35 -7.91 -14.19 9.77
C TYR A 35 -9.02 -13.64 10.67
N GLY A 36 -10.10 -14.40 10.83
CA GLY A 36 -11.20 -14.02 11.72
C GLY A 36 -11.94 -12.75 11.28
N GLY A 37 -12.04 -12.50 9.97
CA GLY A 37 -12.69 -11.30 9.42
C GLY A 37 -11.76 -10.10 9.27
N LEU A 38 -10.52 -10.21 9.75
CA LEU A 38 -9.47 -9.23 9.53
C LEU A 38 -8.64 -9.59 8.30
N LYS A 39 -8.34 -8.59 7.47
CA LYS A 39 -7.56 -8.77 6.24
C LYS A 39 -6.12 -8.35 6.44
N PHE A 40 -5.16 -9.15 5.96
CA PHE A 40 -3.72 -8.92 6.14
C PHE A 40 -2.97 -9.03 4.82
N MET A 41 -1.86 -8.30 4.72
CA MET A 41 -0.88 -8.52 3.67
C MET A 41 -0.02 -9.74 4.01
N PRO A 42 0.44 -10.56 3.04
CA PRO A 42 1.19 -11.79 3.32
C PRO A 42 2.44 -11.61 4.19
N ASN A 43 3.03 -10.41 4.19
CA ASN A 43 4.24 -10.04 4.90
C ASN A 43 3.98 -8.99 6.01
N SER A 44 2.76 -8.92 6.53
CA SER A 44 2.40 -7.97 7.58
C SER A 44 1.78 -8.66 8.78
N ASP A 45 2.21 -8.25 9.97
CA ASP A 45 1.67 -8.62 11.27
C ASP A 45 0.50 -7.71 11.71
N LYS A 46 0.12 -6.73 10.89
CA LYS A 46 -0.93 -5.75 11.18
C LYS A 46 -2.08 -5.86 10.18
N PRO A 47 -3.33 -5.65 10.63
CA PRO A 47 -4.46 -5.59 9.71
C PRO A 47 -4.25 -4.53 8.63
N PHE A 48 -4.61 -4.89 7.40
CA PHE A 48 -4.52 -4.02 6.25
C PHE A 48 -5.44 -2.81 6.42
N ASN A 49 -4.87 -1.61 6.26
CA ASN A 49 -5.60 -0.36 6.27
C ASN A 49 -5.22 0.41 5.00
N GLY A 50 -6.19 0.62 4.11
CA GLY A 50 -5.90 1.15 2.79
C GLY A 50 -7.04 0.98 1.81
N LYS A 51 -6.79 1.37 0.55
CA LYS A 51 -7.76 1.20 -0.54
C LYS A 51 -7.66 -0.22 -1.10
N VAL A 52 -8.80 -0.88 -1.23
CA VAL A 52 -8.94 -2.18 -1.86
C VAL A 52 -9.89 -2.11 -3.04
N PHE A 53 -9.74 -3.01 -3.99
CA PHE A 53 -10.68 -3.20 -5.10
C PHE A 53 -10.91 -4.68 -5.37
N GLU A 54 -12.01 -4.98 -6.04
CA GLU A 54 -12.28 -6.31 -6.60
C GLU A 54 -12.48 -6.17 -8.11
N LEU A 55 -12.10 -7.21 -8.85
CA LEU A 55 -12.38 -7.35 -10.27
C LEU A 55 -13.37 -8.48 -10.47
N TYR A 56 -14.22 -8.36 -11.48
CA TYR A 56 -14.92 -9.51 -12.04
C TYR A 56 -13.93 -10.45 -12.75
N ASP A 57 -14.37 -11.67 -13.06
CA ASP A 57 -13.58 -12.67 -13.81
C ASP A 57 -13.12 -12.16 -15.19
N ASN A 58 -13.88 -11.23 -15.79
CA ASN A 58 -13.52 -10.56 -17.05
C ASN A 58 -12.50 -9.40 -16.89
N GLY A 59 -11.91 -9.23 -15.70
CA GLY A 59 -10.91 -8.21 -15.41
C GLY A 59 -11.46 -6.79 -15.22
N ARG A 60 -12.77 -6.56 -15.38
CA ARG A 60 -13.38 -5.23 -15.14
C ARG A 60 -13.52 -4.99 -13.64
N LYS A 61 -13.36 -3.72 -13.23
CA LYS A 61 -13.53 -3.32 -11.82
C LYS A 61 -14.95 -3.60 -11.37
N HIS A 62 -15.08 -4.41 -10.32
CA HIS A 62 -16.35 -4.69 -9.66
C HIS A 62 -16.67 -3.58 -8.66
N TRP A 63 -15.79 -3.36 -7.67
CA TRP A 63 -15.94 -2.29 -6.70
C TRP A 63 -14.59 -1.82 -6.15
N GLU A 64 -14.60 -0.69 -5.46
CA GLU A 64 -13.46 -0.13 -4.73
C GLU A 64 -13.94 0.43 -3.39
N LYS A 65 -13.25 0.11 -2.30
CA LYS A 65 -13.56 0.59 -0.95
C LYS A 65 -12.27 0.89 -0.18
N ARG A 66 -12.37 1.59 0.93
CA ARG A 66 -11.25 1.78 1.87
C ARG A 66 -11.53 0.99 3.13
N TYR A 67 -10.61 0.10 3.49
CA TYR A 67 -10.59 -0.50 4.83
C TYR A 67 -10.06 0.54 5.80
N ILE A 68 -10.84 0.83 6.83
CA ILE A 68 -10.50 1.80 7.87
C ILE A 68 -10.43 1.00 9.16
N LYS A 69 -9.20 0.67 9.59
CA LYS A 69 -8.89 -0.15 10.78
C LYS A 69 -9.61 -1.51 10.74
N GLY A 70 -8.82 -2.58 10.62
CA GLY A 70 -9.30 -3.93 10.95
C GLY A 70 -9.93 -3.92 12.35
#